data_AF-Q5XJK1-F1
#
_entry.id   AF-Q5XJK1-F1
#
_cell.length_a   1.000
_cell.length_b   1.000
_cell.length_c   1.000
_cell.angle_alpha   90.00
_cell.angle_beta   90.00
_cell.angle_gamma   90.00
#
_symmetry.space_group_name_H-M   'P 1'
#
loop_
_entity.id
_entity.type
_entity.pdbx_description
1 polymer ?
#
loop_
_entity_poly.entity_id
_entity_poly.type
_entity_poly.pdbx_seq_one_letter_code
_entity_poly.pdbx_strand_id
1 'polypeptide(L)' 'MDGDIENQVELEEKTRLINQVLELQNTLEDLSARVDAVKEENLKLKSENQVLGQYIENLMSASSVFQTTDSKSKRK' A
#
# COMPACT_ATOMS: atom_id res chain seq x y z
N MET A 1 21.81 40.52 30.09
CA MET A 1 20.72 40.10 31.00
C MET A 1 19.47 39.78 30.20
N ASP A 2 18.72 40.75 29.66
CA ASP A 2 17.48 40.41 28.90
C ASP A 2 17.73 39.60 27.62
N GLY A 3 18.75 39.98 26.84
CA GLY A 3 19.10 39.24 25.61
C GLY A 3 19.64 37.83 25.86
N ASP A 4 20.21 37.53 27.04
CA ASP A 4 20.69 36.19 27.36
C ASP A 4 19.52 35.25 27.65
N ILE A 5 18.49 35.76 28.35
CA ILE A 5 17.25 35.03 28.63
C ILE A 5 16.48 34.76 27.34
N GLU A 6 16.34 35.75 26.46
CA GLU A 6 15.65 35.59 25.17
C GLU A 6 16.33 34.52 24.29
N ASN A 7 17.66 34.57 24.18
CA ASN A 7 18.44 33.55 23.46
C ASN A 7 18.28 32.14 24.06
N GLN A 8 18.21 32.04 25.40
CA GLN A 8 17.99 30.75 26.06
C GLN A 8 16.59 30.18 25.74
N VAL A 9 15.56 31.03 25.78
CA VAL A 9 14.18 30.62 25.43
C VAL A 9 14.10 30.17 23.97
N GLU A 10 14.73 30.89 23.04
CA GLU A 10 14.79 30.50 21.62
C GLU A 10 15.52 29.16 21.44
N LEU A 11 16.61 28.94 22.17
CA LEU A 11 17.35 27.67 22.11
C LEU A 11 16.51 26.49 22.63
N GLU A 12 15.78 26.69 23.72
CA GLU A 12 14.86 25.69 24.29
C GLU A 12 13.71 25.37 23.33
N GLU A 13 13.11 26.40 22.72
CA GLU A 13 12.06 26.23 21.72
C GLU A 13 12.58 25.50 20.47
N LYS A 14 13.75 25.89 19.95
CA LYS A 14 14.40 25.21 18.83
C LYS A 14 14.69 23.75 19.15
N THR A 15 15.19 23.46 20.34
CA THR A 15 15.44 22.08 20.80
C THR A 15 14.15 21.27 20.85
N ARG A 16 13.07 21.85 21.38
CA ARG A 16 11.74 21.23 21.41
C ARG A 16 11.22 20.93 20.00
N LEU A 17 11.34 21.88 19.07
CA LEU A 17 10.91 21.69 17.69
C LEU A 17 11.72 20.61 16.98
N ILE A 18 13.04 20.55 17.19
CA ILE A 18 13.89 19.49 16.64
C ILE A 18 13.41 18.11 17.14
N ASN A 19 13.13 17.97 18.44
CA ASN A 19 12.64 16.71 18.99
C ASN A 19 11.29 16.30 18.39
N GLN A 20 10.36 17.25 18.20
CA GLN A 20 9.08 16.97 17.53
C GLN A 20 9.28 16.53 16.07
N VAL A 21 10.20 17.16 15.34
CA VAL A 21 10.53 16.76 13.97
C VAL A 21 11.11 15.34 13.94
N LEU A 22 11.98 14.98 14.87
CA LEU A 22 12.55 13.63 14.97
C LEU A 22 11.46 12.58 15.28
N GLU A 23 10.54 12.87 16.20
CA GLU A 23 9.40 11.98 16.50
C GLU A 23 8.49 11.78 15.27
N LEU A 24 8.20 12.86 14.54
CA LEU A 24 7.41 12.81 13.31
C LEU A 24 8.13 12.03 12.20
N GLN A 25 9.45 12.20 12.07
CA GLN A 25 10.26 11.44 11.11
C GLN A 25 10.21 9.94 11.40
N ASN A 26 10.40 9.53 12.66
CA ASN A 26 10.28 8.14 13.08
C ASN A 26 8.87 7.57 12.79
N THR A 27 7.82 8.35 13.11
CA THR A 27 6.44 7.95 12.85
C THR A 27 6.16 7.77 11.34
N LEU A 28 6.72 8.65 10.51
CA LEU A 28 6.57 8.57 9.06
C LEU A 28 7.30 7.35 8.48
N GLU A 29 8.50 7.04 8.99
CA GLU A 29 9.27 5.85 8.61
C GLU A 29 8.49 4.57 8.94
N ASP A 30 7.96 4.44 10.16
CA ASP A 30 7.12 3.32 10.59
C ASP A 30 5.87 3.17 9.70
N LEU A 31 5.19 4.28 9.40
CA LEU A 31 4.02 4.25 8.55
C LEU A 31 4.37 3.87 7.11
N SER A 32 5.49 4.36 6.58
CA SER A 32 5.98 4.00 5.25
C SER A 32 6.27 2.51 5.16
N ALA A 33 6.98 1.94 6.14
CA ALA A 33 7.28 0.52 6.19
C ALA A 33 6.01 -0.34 6.25
N ARG A 34 4.99 0.08 7.03
CA ARG A 34 3.68 -0.61 7.07
C ARG A 34 2.95 -0.54 5.73
N VAL A 35 2.98 0.60 5.05
CA VAL A 35 2.38 0.75 3.73
C VAL A 35 3.04 -0.19 2.72
N ASP A 36 4.37 -0.31 2.76
CA ASP A 36 5.09 -1.20 1.85
C ASP A 36 4.81 -2.68 2.14
N ALA A 37 4.70 -3.08 3.41
CA ALA A 37 4.26 -4.43 3.79
C ALA A 37 2.85 -4.76 3.27
N VAL A 38 1.90 -3.82 3.38
CA VAL A 38 0.53 -4.00 2.85
C VAL A 38 0.53 -4.10 1.32
N LYS A 39 1.37 -3.34 0.62
CA LYS A 39 1.51 -3.45 -0.84
C LYS A 39 2.05 -4.82 -1.25
N GLU A 40 3.06 -5.33 -0.55
CA GLU A 40 3.64 -6.64 -0.82
C GLU A 40 2.60 -7.76 -0.64
N GLU A 41 1.86 -7.74 0.47
CA GLU A 41 0.77 -8.68 0.72
C GLU A 41 -0.31 -8.59 -0.36
N ASN A 42 -0.69 -7.38 -0.77
CA ASN A 42 -1.68 -7.17 -1.83
C ASN A 42 -1.21 -7.73 -3.18
N LEU A 43 0.07 -7.56 -3.53
CA LEU A 43 0.65 -8.12 -4.76
C LEU A 43 0.64 -9.65 -4.73
N LYS A 44 0.97 -10.25 -3.59
CA LYS A 44 0.90 -11.70 -3.39
C LYS A 44 -0.52 -12.22 -3.58
N LEU A 45 -1.51 -11.59 -2.94
CA LEU A 45 -2.91 -11.95 -3.09
C LEU A 45 -3.41 -11.79 -4.53
N LYS A 46 -2.99 -10.74 -5.24
CA LYS A 46 -3.31 -10.55 -6.66
C LYS A 46 -2.73 -11.67 -7.53
N SER A 47 -1.49 -12.09 -7.27
CA SER A 47 -0.86 -13.20 -7.99
C SER A 47 -1.59 -14.53 -7.73
N GLU A 48 -1.93 -14.81 -6.47
CA GLU A 48 -2.70 -16.01 -6.12
C GLU A 48 -4.08 -16.01 -6.79
N ASN A 49 -4.79 -14.88 -6.74
CA ASN A 49 -6.08 -14.72 -7.41
C ASN A 49 -5.97 -14.87 -8.93
N GLN A 50 -4.88 -14.43 -9.55
CA GLN A 50 -4.65 -14.63 -10.98
C GLN A 50 -4.50 -16.13 -11.31
N VAL A 51 -3.75 -16.88 -10.49
CA VAL A 51 -3.59 -18.33 -10.67
C VAL A 51 -4.92 -19.06 -10.49
N LEU A 52 -5.68 -18.71 -9.45
CA LEU A 52 -7.02 -19.26 -9.22
C LEU A 52 -7.99 -18.92 -10.36
N GLY A 53 -7.94 -17.67 -10.85
CA GLY A 53 -8.72 -17.22 -12.00
C GLY A 53 -8.44 -18.05 -13.25
N GLN A 54 -7.17 -18.30 -13.57
CA GLN A 54 -6.78 -19.14 -14.70
C GLN A 54 -7.26 -20.59 -14.52
N TYR A 55 -7.17 -21.12 -13.29
CA TYR A 55 -7.65 -22.48 -13.00
C TYR A 55 -9.16 -22.61 -13.24
N ILE A 56 -9.94 -21.63 -12.78
CA ILE A 56 -11.39 -21.57 -13.01
C ILE A 56 -11.69 -21.46 -14.51
N GLU A 57 -11.00 -20.57 -15.23
CA GLU A 57 -11.16 -20.40 -16.67
C GLU A 57 -10.89 -21.70 -17.45
N ASN A 58 -9.84 -22.43 -17.06
CA ASN A 58 -9.49 -23.72 -17.66
C ASN A 58 -10.59 -24.77 -17.42
N LEU A 59 -11.12 -24.84 -16.19
CA LEU A 59 -12.23 -25.75 -15.86
C LEU A 59 -13.51 -25.40 -16.63
N MET A 60 -13.83 -24.11 -16.75
CA MET A 60 -14.98 -23.64 -17.52
C MET A 60 -14.81 -23.98 -19.00
N SER A 61 -13.63 -23.74 -19.58
CA SER A 61 -13.34 -24.02 -20.99
C SER A 61 -13.36 -25.52 -21.33
N ALA A 62 -12.88 -26.37 -20.42
CA ALA A 62 -12.90 -27.82 -20.56
C ALA A 62 -14.30 -28.43 -20.37
N SER A 63 -15.18 -27.75 -19.63
CA SER A 63 -16.52 -28.23 -19.34
C SER A 63 -17.49 -27.86 -20.47
N SER A 64 -18.12 -28.88 -21.07
CA SER A 64 -19.13 -28.70 -22.11
C SER A 64 -20.36 -27.91 -21.64
N VAL A 65 -20.61 -27.87 -20.34
CA VAL A 65 -21.70 -27.08 -19.72
C VAL A 65 -21.54 -25.59 -20.01
N PHE A 66 -20.31 -25.08 -20.12
CA PHE A 66 -20.04 -23.67 -20.38
C PHE A 66 -19.72 -23.36 -21.84
N GLN A 67 -19.61 -24.37 -22.71
CA GLN A 67 -19.34 -24.16 -24.14
C GLN A 67 -20.57 -23.64 -24.92
N THR A 68 -21.78 -23.69 -24.35
CA THR A 68 -23.02 -23.62 -25.14
C THR A 68 -23.58 -22.22 -25.44
N THR A 69 -22.89 -21.11 -25.18
CA THR A 69 -23.44 -19.77 -25.53
C THR A 69 -22.64 -18.93 -26.53
N ASP A 70 -21.44 -19.35 -26.97
CA ASP A 70 -20.66 -18.55 -27.94
C ASP A 70 -21.03 -18.77 -29.41
N SER A 71 -21.93 -19.70 -29.73
CA SER A 71 -22.30 -19.98 -31.13
C SER A 71 -23.24 -18.95 -31.78
N LYS A 72 -23.66 -17.88 -31.09
CA LYS A 72 -24.57 -16.86 -31.69
C LYS A 72 -23.99 -15.48 -32.00
N SER A 73 -22.76 -15.15 -31.60
CA SER A 73 -22.21 -13.80 -31.85
C SER A 73 -21.24 -13.71 -33.05
N LYS A 74 -21.10 -14.77 -33.87
CA LYS A 74 -20.24 -14.75 -35.07
C LYS A 74 -21.00 -14.98 -36.39
N ARG A 75 -22.23 -14.49 -36.51
CA ARG A 75 -22.84 -14.22 -37.82
C ARG A 75 -22.78 -12.72 -38.08
N LYS A 76 -21.81 -12.35 -38.93
CA LYS A 76 -21.76 -11.10 -39.68
C LYS A 76 -23.09 -10.81 -40.38
#